data_AF-A0A941UVH3-F1
#
_entry.id   AF-A0A941UVH3-F1
#
_cell.length_a   1.000
_cell.length_b   1.000
_cell.length_c   1.000
_cell.angle_alpha   90.00
_cell.angle_beta   90.00
_cell.angle_gamma   90.00
#
_symmetry.space_group_name_H-M   'P 1'
#
loop_
_entity.id
_entity.type
_entity.pdbx_description
1 polymer ?
#
loop_
_entity_poly.entity_id
_entity_poly.type
_entity_poly.pdbx_seq_one_letter_code
_entity_poly.pdbx_strand_id
1 'polypeptide(L)'
;MIDQQDKADGSRASYFFRASLLAWLLLIVYASWYPFAGWRDIGVPPLAYVTAAWPRYWTWFDLLTNVAAYLPLGLLAVFALHPLQKGVRAALISI
;
A
#
# COMPACT_ATOMS: atom_id res chain seq x y z
N MET A 1 -0.79 35.31 15.44
CA MET A 1 -2.08 34.58 15.51
C MET A 1 -2.27 33.66 14.30
N ILE A 2 -2.00 34.11 13.08
CA ILE A 2 -2.08 33.33 11.82
C ILE A 2 -1.17 32.07 11.82
N ASP A 3 0.07 32.19 12.32
CA ASP A 3 1.05 31.08 12.32
C ASP A 3 0.66 29.86 13.20
N GLN A 4 -0.24 30.06 14.18
CA GLN A 4 -0.76 28.97 15.01
C GLN A 4 -1.87 28.17 14.30
N GLN A 5 -2.64 28.82 13.42
CA GLN A 5 -3.68 28.15 12.62
C GLN A 5 -3.05 27.30 11.51
N ASP A 6 -2.05 27.81 10.79
CA ASP A 6 -1.36 27.06 9.72
C ASP A 6 -0.71 25.77 10.23
N LYS A 7 -0.10 25.81 11.43
CA LYS A 7 0.50 24.62 12.06
C LYS A 7 -0.56 23.59 12.47
N ALA A 8 -1.71 24.06 12.98
CA ALA A 8 -2.80 23.18 13.36
C ALA A 8 -3.44 22.49 12.15
N ASP A 9 -3.64 23.22 11.05
CA ASP A 9 -4.24 22.70 9.82
C ASP A 9 -3.29 21.75 9.09
N GLY A 10 -1.98 22.04 9.07
CA GLY A 10 -0.96 21.12 8.55
C GLY A 10 -0.87 19.81 9.33
N SER A 11 -1.01 19.86 10.66
CA SER A 11 -1.04 18.67 11.52
C SER A 11 -2.28 17.83 11.27
N ARG A 12 -3.47 18.44 11.20
CA ARG A 12 -4.75 17.78 10.88
C ARG A 12 -4.73 17.09 9.52
N ALA A 13 -4.19 17.76 8.49
CA ALA A 13 -4.02 17.18 7.17
C ALA A 13 -3.10 15.94 7.22
N SER A 14 -2.00 15.99 7.97
CA SER A 14 -1.08 14.86 8.16
C SER A 14 -1.74 13.66 8.85
N TYR A 15 -2.58 13.90 9.87
CA TYR A 15 -3.36 12.83 10.53
C TYR A 15 -4.37 12.19 9.58
N PHE A 16 -5.07 13.00 8.77
CA PHE A 16 -6.02 12.51 7.79
C PHE A 16 -5.35 11.57 6.78
N PHE A 17 -4.23 11.98 6.15
CA PHE A 17 -3.53 11.12 5.18
C PHE A 17 -3.00 9.82 5.80
N ARG A 18 -2.50 9.86 7.04
CA ARG A 18 -2.05 8.67 7.75
C ARG A 18 -3.20 7.71 8.05
N ALA A 19 -4.33 8.24 8.51
CA ALA A 19 -5.53 7.45 8.77
C ALA A 19 -6.08 6.83 7.47
N SER A 20 -6.13 7.61 6.38
CA SER A 20 -6.54 7.11 5.06
C SER A 20 -5.62 6.03 4.53
N LEU A 21 -4.29 6.16 4.72
CA LEU A 21 -3.33 5.13 4.31
C LEU A 21 -3.57 3.82 5.07
N LEU A 22 -3.77 3.87 6.39
CA LEU A 22 -4.08 2.69 7.19
C LEU A 22 -5.41 2.06 6.78
N ALA A 23 -6.45 2.87 6.59
CA ALA A 23 -7.75 2.38 6.13
C ALA A 23 -7.65 1.70 4.77
N TRP A 24 -6.89 2.28 3.84
CA TRP A 24 -6.68 1.71 2.50
C TRP A 24 -5.89 0.40 2.55
N LEU A 25 -4.85 0.34 3.40
CA LEU A 25 -4.08 -0.88 3.62
C LEU A 25 -4.95 -2.00 4.21
N LEU A 26 -5.80 -1.68 5.19
CA LEU A 26 -6.75 -2.64 5.77
C LEU A 26 -7.74 -3.17 4.73
N LEU A 27 -8.25 -2.30 3.84
CA LEU A 27 -9.13 -2.73 2.75
C LEU A 27 -8.44 -3.70 1.79
N ILE A 28 -7.18 -3.43 1.44
CA ILE A 28 -6.40 -4.32 0.56
C ILE A 28 -6.16 -5.68 1.24
N VAL A 29 -5.79 -5.69 2.52
CA VAL A 29 -5.61 -6.93 3.29
C VAL A 29 -6.92 -7.71 3.36
N TYR A 30 -8.03 -7.03 3.67
CA TYR A 30 -9.36 -7.64 3.74
C TYR A 30 -9.76 -8.28 2.41
N ALA A 31 -9.62 -7.54 1.30
CA ALA A 31 -9.95 -8.02 -0.03
C ALA A 31 -9.07 -9.20 -0.46
N SER A 32 -7.78 -9.18 -0.11
CA SER A 32 -6.83 -10.26 -0.44
C SER A 32 -7.04 -11.53 0.38
N TRP A 33 -7.65 -11.42 1.57
CA TRP A 33 -7.95 -12.54 2.45
C TRP A 33 -9.32 -13.20 2.17
N TYR A 34 -10.14 -12.60 1.29
CA TYR A 34 -11.39 -13.21 0.88
C TYR A 34 -11.13 -14.46 0.01
N PRO A 35 -11.89 -15.57 0.17
CA PRO A 35 -12.95 -15.82 1.14
C PRO A 35 -12.37 -16.27 2.49
N PHE A 36 -12.77 -15.68 3.62
CA PHE A 36 -12.23 -15.95 4.97
C PHE A 36 -12.28 -17.43 5.42
N ALA A 37 -13.00 -18.28 4.69
CA ALA A 37 -13.14 -19.71 4.92
C ALA A 37 -13.26 -20.45 3.58
N GLY A 38 -13.18 -21.77 3.61
CA GLY A 38 -13.29 -22.61 2.40
C GLY A 38 -11.99 -22.74 1.60
N TRP A 39 -10.86 -22.32 2.18
CA TRP A 39 -9.53 -22.62 1.64
C TRP A 39 -9.33 -24.12 1.53
N ARG A 40 -8.93 -24.57 0.35
CA ARG A 40 -8.70 -25.99 0.07
C ARG A 40 -7.23 -26.21 -0.21
N ASP A 41 -6.63 -27.15 0.51
CA ASP A 41 -5.30 -27.62 0.16
C ASP A 41 -5.37 -28.45 -1.12
N ILE A 42 -4.54 -28.10 -2.09
CA ILE A 42 -4.42 -28.77 -3.38
C ILE A 42 -3.18 -29.68 -3.44
N GLY A 43 -2.44 -29.82 -2.34
CA GLY A 43 -1.24 -30.66 -2.24
C GLY A 43 -0.01 -30.06 -2.92
N VAL A 44 -0.02 -28.75 -3.16
CA VAL A 44 1.04 -28.03 -3.88
C VAL A 44 1.81 -27.15 -2.89
N PRO A 45 3.16 -27.13 -2.93
CA PRO A 45 3.94 -26.26 -2.06
C PRO A 45 3.57 -24.78 -2.23
N PRO A 46 3.56 -23.96 -1.15
CA PRO A 46 3.19 -22.54 -1.22
C PRO A 46 4.01 -21.71 -2.21
N LEU A 47 5.25 -22.11 -2.51
CA LEU A 47 6.16 -21.41 -3.42
C LEU A 47 6.24 -22.02 -4.82
N ALA A 48 5.42 -23.03 -5.14
CA ALA A 48 5.47 -23.69 -6.44
C ALA A 48 5.17 -22.74 -7.62
N TYR A 49 4.46 -21.63 -7.36
CA TYR A 49 4.16 -20.61 -8.36
C TYR A 49 5.41 -19.89 -8.89
N VAL A 50 6.53 -19.87 -8.15
CA VAL A 50 7.77 -19.18 -8.55
C VAL A 50 8.42 -19.84 -9.77
N THR A 51 8.32 -21.17 -9.85
CA THR A 51 8.86 -21.97 -10.96
C THR A 51 7.78 -22.43 -11.94
N ALA A 52 6.52 -22.06 -11.72
CA ALA A 52 5.42 -22.46 -12.58
C ALA A 52 5.51 -21.77 -13.95
N ALA A 53 5.03 -22.45 -15.00
CA ALA A 53 4.92 -21.85 -16.31
C ALA A 53 3.92 -20.69 -16.29
N TRP A 54 4.12 -19.70 -17.17
CA TRP A 54 3.24 -18.54 -17.25
C TRP A 54 1.79 -18.96 -17.54
N PRO A 55 0.78 -18.46 -16.79
CA PRO A 55 -0.61 -18.84 -17.00
C PRO A 55 -1.07 -18.50 -18.42
N ARG A 56 -1.68 -19.47 -19.11
CA ARG A 56 -2.22 -19.27 -20.46
C ARG A 56 -3.44 -18.35 -20.48
N TYR A 57 -4.16 -18.29 -19.37
CA TYR A 57 -5.35 -17.47 -19.17
C TYR A 57 -5.08 -16.47 -18.05
N TRP A 58 -4.92 -15.21 -18.43
CA TRP A 58 -4.89 -14.08 -17.51
C TRP A 58 -5.80 -13.01 -18.08
N THR A 59 -6.70 -12.49 -17.26
CA THR A 59 -7.63 -11.46 -17.74
C THR A 59 -6.97 -10.09 -17.61
N TRP A 60 -7.08 -9.26 -18.64
CA TRP A 60 -6.66 -7.85 -18.54
C TRP A 60 -7.39 -7.13 -17.42
N PHE A 61 -8.64 -7.53 -17.16
CA PHE A 61 -9.43 -7.02 -16.04
C PHE A 61 -8.77 -7.28 -14.68
N ASP A 62 -8.27 -8.49 -14.41
CA ASP A 62 -7.57 -8.80 -13.16
C ASP A 62 -6.28 -8.00 -13.00
N LEU A 63 -5.51 -7.86 -14.10
CA LEU A 63 -4.27 -7.08 -14.08
C LEU A 63 -4.57 -5.59 -13.80
N LEU A 64 -5.51 -5.01 -14.55
CA LEU A 64 -5.86 -3.59 -14.45
C LEU A 64 -6.46 -3.26 -13.08
N THR A 65 -7.33 -4.13 -12.55
CA THR A 65 -7.98 -3.92 -11.25
C THR A 65 -6.95 -3.98 -10.12
N ASN A 66 -6.00 -4.93 -10.15
CA ASN A 66 -4.91 -4.97 -9.19
C ASN A 66 -4.06 -3.70 -9.27
N VAL A 67 -3.57 -3.33 -10.47
CA VAL A 67 -2.74 -2.12 -10.64
C VAL A 67 -3.48 -0.86 -10.18
N ALA A 68 -4.77 -0.72 -10.53
CA ALA A 68 -5.60 0.40 -10.11
C ALA A 68 -5.80 0.45 -8.59
N ALA A 69 -5.91 -0.71 -7.92
CA ALA A 69 -6.04 -0.77 -6.46
C ALA A 69 -4.76 -0.30 -5.72
N TYR A 70 -3.58 -0.58 -6.28
CA TYR A 70 -2.30 -0.18 -5.69
C TYR A 70 -1.86 1.26 -6.02
N LEU A 71 -2.38 1.87 -7.08
CA LEU A 71 -2.05 3.25 -7.49
C LEU A 71 -2.30 4.29 -6.37
N PRO A 72 -3.47 4.33 -5.72
CA PRO A 72 -3.73 5.23 -4.60
C PRO A 72 -2.81 4.95 -3.40
N LEU A 73 -2.52 3.67 -3.12
CA LEU A 73 -1.59 3.30 -2.04
C LEU A 73 -0.18 3.82 -2.34
N GLY A 74 0.29 3.68 -3.58
CA GLY A 74 1.58 4.21 -4.03
C GLY A 74 1.65 5.73 -3.92
N LEU A 75 0.62 6.45 -4.38
CA LEU A 75 0.52 7.91 -4.25
C LEU A 75 0.51 8.35 -2.78
N LEU A 76 -0.33 7.76 -1.95
CA LEU A 76 -0.41 8.04 -0.52
C LEU A 76 0.90 7.72 0.21
N ALA A 77 1.55 6.61 -0.13
CA ALA A 77 2.85 6.23 0.41
C ALA A 77 3.94 7.23 0.01
N VAL A 78 3.98 7.69 -1.24
CA VAL A 78 4.91 8.75 -1.65
C VAL A 78 4.67 10.02 -0.82
N PHE A 79 3.44 10.52 -0.72
CA PHE A 79 3.18 11.74 0.06
C PHE A 79 3.42 11.59 1.56
N ALA A 80 3.09 10.43 2.14
CA ALA A 80 3.30 10.14 3.55
C ALA A 80 4.79 9.88 3.90
N LEU A 81 5.56 9.29 2.98
CA LEU A 81 6.99 8.97 3.16
C LEU A 81 7.93 10.06 2.62
N HIS A 82 7.48 11.00 1.80
CA HIS A 82 8.28 12.14 1.33
C HIS A 82 8.97 12.93 2.47
N PRO A 83 8.35 13.18 3.65
CA PRO A 83 9.07 13.74 4.79
C PRO A 83 10.13 12.79 5.38
N LEU A 84 9.93 11.47 5.32
CA LEU A 84 10.89 10.47 5.80
C LEU A 84 12.09 10.30 4.84
N GLN A 85 11.90 10.50 3.53
CA GLN A 85 13.00 10.46 2.56
C GLN A 85 14.01 11.58 2.78
N LYS A 86 13.58 12.77 3.22
CA LYS A 86 14.50 13.85 3.63
C LYS A 86 15.27 13.48 4.90
N GLY A 87 14.63 12.80 5.87
CA GLY A 87 15.28 12.32 7.09
C GLY A 87 16.29 11.19 6.84
N VAL A 88 15.96 10.21 5.98
CA VAL A 88 16.87 9.12 5.59
C VAL A 88 18.03 9.65 4.75
N ARG A 89 17.80 10.57 3.80
CA ARG A 89 18.88 11.22 3.05
C ARG A 89 19.77 12.07 3.96
N ALA A 90 19.22 12.79 4.94
CA ALA A 90 20.00 13.53 5.93
C ALA A 90 20.83 12.59 6.82
N ALA A 91 20.25 11.46 7.26
CA ALA A 91 20.94 10.45 8.05
C ALA A 91 22.06 9.74 7.26
N LEU A 92 21.86 9.52 5.95
CA LEU A 92 22.86 8.92 5.06
C LEU A 92 23.99 9.90 4.68
N ILE A 93 23.76 11.21 4.72
CA ILE A 93 24.80 12.23 4.50
C ILE A 93 25.59 12.51 5.81
N SER A 94 25.04 12.15 6.97
CA SER A 94 25.68 12.34 8.28
C SER A 94 26.53 11.16 8.76
N ILE A 95 26.78 10.16 7.93
CA ILE A 95 27.69 9.02 8.18
C ILE A 95 28.89 9.15 7.25
#